data_AF-A0A7C7RQ00-F1
#
_entry.id   AF-A0A7C7RQ00-F1
#
_cell.length_a   1.000
_cell.length_b   1.000
_cell.length_c   1.000
_cell.angle_alpha   90.00
_cell.angle_beta   90.00
_cell.angle_gamma   90.00
#
_symmetry.space_group_name_H-M   'P 1'
#
loop_
_entity.id
_entity.type
_entity.pdbx_description
1 polymer ?
#
loop_
_entity_poly.entity_id
_entity_poly.type
_entity_poly.pdbx_seq_one_letter_code
_entity_poly.pdbx_strand_id
1 'polypeptide(L)'
;DVLRDVIRSGRARVVRLTHIFRQAAQSGIVVNAHRVNRGQMPVLNRYDDFFFFSKEDPEEAAELLVDIVVRRIPRKFDLDPVDEVQVLAPMYRGACGVANLNRRLQEDLNPPGPNRPERRLGGRTFRVGDKVMQVRNNYDKEVFNGDIGRVIRIDGIGQTLTVRIDGRPVVYDWVEADELIHAFAISVHKSQGSEYPAVVVPVLTQHYMMLQRNLLYTAITRARRLVVLVGTRRAIGIAVKNDRTRQRHSGLGVRLGEG
;
A
#
# COMPACT_ATOMS: atom_id res chain seq x y z
N ASP A 1 -17.81 1.70 14.99
CA ASP A 1 -16.86 2.59 14.27
C ASP A 1 -17.45 3.95 14.53
N VAL A 2 -16.76 4.81 15.27
CA VAL A 2 -17.38 5.99 15.92
C VAL A 2 -18.15 6.83 14.91
N LEU A 3 -17.57 7.06 13.72
CA LEU A 3 -18.23 7.81 12.66
C LEU A 3 -19.50 7.10 12.16
N ARG A 4 -19.44 5.78 11.96
CA ARG A 4 -20.59 4.97 11.54
C ARG A 4 -21.71 4.99 12.59
N ASP A 5 -21.34 4.97 13.87
CA ASP A 5 -22.30 4.98 14.99
C ASP A 5 -22.96 6.37 15.13
N VAL A 6 -22.21 7.45 14.91
CA VAL A 6 -22.72 8.84 14.84
C VAL A 6 -23.62 9.05 13.60
N ILE A 7 -23.27 8.49 12.44
CA ILE A 7 -24.14 8.56 11.26
C ILE A 7 -25.45 7.80 11.49
N ARG A 8 -25.37 6.61 12.11
CA ARG A 8 -26.53 5.77 12.38
C ARG A 8 -27.44 6.32 13.47
N SER A 9 -26.92 7.09 14.42
CA SER A 9 -27.73 7.62 15.52
C SER A 9 -28.75 8.67 15.07
N GLY A 10 -28.58 9.27 13.89
CA GLY A 10 -29.47 10.34 13.40
C GLY A 10 -29.39 11.65 14.21
N ARG A 11 -28.57 11.70 15.26
CA ARG A 11 -28.40 12.87 16.16
C ARG A 11 -27.56 13.98 15.54
N ALA A 12 -26.65 13.63 14.64
CA ALA A 12 -25.79 14.59 13.94
C ALA A 12 -26.31 14.84 12.53
N ARG A 13 -26.20 16.09 12.05
CA ARG A 13 -26.46 16.42 10.64
C ARG A 13 -25.38 15.79 9.77
N VAL A 14 -25.75 14.79 8.97
CA VAL A 14 -24.84 14.10 8.06
C VAL A 14 -25.10 14.56 6.63
N VAL A 15 -24.05 15.05 5.96
CA VAL A 15 -24.06 15.32 4.53
C VAL A 15 -23.20 14.28 3.84
N ARG A 16 -23.80 13.51 2.92
CA ARG A 16 -23.07 12.52 2.11
C ARG A 16 -22.81 13.10 0.73
N LEU A 17 -21.54 13.33 0.40
CA LEU A 17 -21.14 13.72 -0.95
C LEU A 17 -21.30 12.51 -1.89
N THR A 18 -22.19 12.63 -2.88
CA THR A 18 -22.52 11.56 -3.84
C THR A 18 -22.15 11.88 -5.28
N HIS A 19 -21.88 13.15 -5.59
CA HIS A 19 -21.55 13.62 -6.93
C HIS A 19 -20.05 13.52 -7.21
N ILE A 20 -19.73 13.02 -8.40
CA ILE A 20 -18.37 12.92 -8.94
C ILE A 20 -18.21 14.01 -10.00
N PHE A 21 -17.13 14.78 -9.95
CA PHE A 21 -16.83 15.79 -10.97
C PHE A 21 -16.64 15.14 -12.35
N ARG A 22 -17.04 15.83 -13.42
CA ARG A 22 -17.07 15.29 -14.80
C ARG A 22 -15.73 14.70 -15.28
N GLN A 23 -14.60 15.30 -14.89
CA GLN A 23 -13.25 14.80 -15.21
C GLN A 23 -12.95 13.44 -14.53
N ALA A 24 -13.50 13.21 -13.34
CA ALA A 24 -13.35 11.95 -12.60
C ALA A 24 -14.30 10.84 -13.10
N ALA A 25 -15.33 11.18 -13.87
CA ALA A 25 -16.27 10.19 -14.42
C ALA A 25 -15.68 9.35 -15.57
N GLN A 26 -14.58 9.80 -16.20
CA GLN A 26 -13.87 9.06 -17.25
C GLN A 26 -12.74 8.19 -16.72
N SER A 27 -12.34 8.37 -15.45
CA SER A 27 -11.27 7.58 -14.83
C SER A 27 -11.77 6.18 -14.46
N GLY A 28 -11.06 5.16 -14.94
CA GLY A 28 -11.30 3.77 -14.58
C GLY A 28 -11.08 3.52 -13.09
N ILE A 29 -10.16 4.25 -12.45
CA ILE A 29 -9.92 4.19 -10.99
C ILE A 29 -11.18 4.60 -10.23
N VAL A 30 -11.74 5.76 -10.53
CA VAL A 30 -12.92 6.30 -9.83
C VAL A 30 -14.15 5.43 -10.10
N VAL A 31 -14.41 5.09 -11.35
CA VAL A 31 -15.54 4.24 -11.73
C VAL A 31 -15.44 2.88 -11.04
N ASN A 32 -14.27 2.23 -11.08
CA ASN A 32 -14.08 0.93 -10.45
C ASN A 32 -14.11 1.01 -8.92
N ALA A 33 -13.61 2.07 -8.29
CA ALA A 33 -13.75 2.28 -6.85
C ALA A 33 -15.22 2.31 -6.44
N HIS A 34 -16.07 3.09 -7.14
CA HIS A 34 -17.50 3.13 -6.84
C HIS A 34 -18.20 1.78 -7.09
N ARG A 35 -17.85 1.06 -8.16
CA ARG A 35 -18.38 -0.28 -8.43
C ARG A 35 -18.02 -1.24 -7.30
N VAL A 36 -16.75 -1.32 -6.90
CA VAL A 36 -16.29 -2.15 -5.79
C VAL A 36 -17.02 -1.78 -4.50
N ASN A 37 -17.16 -0.49 -4.18
CA ASN A 37 -17.88 -0.03 -2.99
C ASN A 37 -19.36 -0.44 -2.98
N ARG A 38 -19.99 -0.53 -4.17
CA ARG A 38 -21.37 -1.01 -4.35
C ARG A 38 -21.49 -2.54 -4.44
N GLY A 39 -20.40 -3.28 -4.24
CA GLY A 39 -20.39 -4.74 -4.37
C GLY A 39 -20.50 -5.23 -5.82
N GLN A 40 -20.14 -4.39 -6.79
CA GLN A 40 -20.12 -4.71 -8.21
C GLN A 40 -18.70 -4.97 -8.68
N MET A 41 -18.54 -5.92 -9.62
CA MET A 41 -17.23 -6.21 -10.20
C MET A 41 -16.68 -4.98 -10.94
N PRO A 42 -15.38 -4.66 -10.78
CA PRO A 42 -14.73 -3.64 -11.58
C PRO A 42 -14.72 -4.05 -13.05
N VAL A 43 -14.78 -3.06 -13.93
CA VAL A 43 -14.57 -3.24 -15.37
C VAL A 43 -13.07 -3.28 -15.61
N LEU A 44 -12.57 -4.41 -16.07
CA LEU A 44 -11.14 -4.71 -16.19
C LEU A 44 -10.66 -4.45 -17.62
N ASN A 45 -9.49 -3.83 -17.79
CA ASN A 45 -8.81 -3.65 -19.09
C ASN A 45 -9.67 -2.93 -20.15
N ARG A 46 -10.46 -1.94 -19.72
CA ARG A 46 -11.26 -1.07 -20.61
C ARG A 46 -10.93 0.41 -20.44
N TYR A 47 -9.96 0.73 -19.59
CA TYR A 47 -9.51 2.08 -19.29
C TYR A 47 -7.99 2.14 -19.37
N ASP A 48 -7.46 3.34 -19.61
CA ASP A 48 -6.02 3.58 -19.74
C ASP A 48 -5.31 3.78 -18.39
N ASP A 49 -6.08 3.83 -17.29
CA ASP A 49 -5.60 4.04 -15.92
C ASP A 49 -5.91 2.85 -14.97
N PHE A 50 -6.53 1.77 -15.47
CA PHE A 50 -6.91 0.61 -14.66
C PHE A 50 -6.68 -0.71 -15.40
N PHE A 51 -5.63 -1.44 -14.99
CA PHE A 51 -5.22 -2.69 -15.60
C PHE A 51 -5.38 -3.88 -14.64
N PHE A 52 -5.63 -5.05 -15.22
CA PHE A 52 -5.66 -6.32 -14.52
C PHE A 52 -4.89 -7.38 -15.32
N PHE A 53 -3.92 -7.99 -14.64
CA PHE A 53 -3.16 -9.12 -15.16
C PHE A 53 -3.57 -10.40 -14.42
N SER A 54 -4.05 -11.38 -15.18
CA SER A 54 -4.51 -12.65 -14.63
C SER A 54 -3.35 -13.58 -14.38
N LYS A 55 -3.13 -13.97 -13.13
CA LYS A 55 -2.19 -15.01 -12.71
C LYS A 55 -2.78 -15.80 -11.54
N GLU A 56 -2.80 -17.12 -11.67
CA GLU A 56 -3.32 -18.02 -10.63
C GLU A 56 -2.24 -18.44 -9.64
N ASP A 57 -1.06 -18.79 -10.17
CA ASP A 57 0.08 -19.16 -9.35
C ASP A 57 0.63 -17.95 -8.57
N PRO A 58 0.76 -18.05 -7.23
CA PRO A 58 1.28 -16.99 -6.39
C PRO A 58 2.69 -16.49 -6.71
N GLU A 59 3.56 -17.39 -7.17
CA GLU A 59 4.96 -17.10 -7.43
C GLU A 59 5.10 -16.40 -8.78
N GLU A 60 4.44 -16.90 -9.83
CA GLU A 60 4.34 -16.21 -11.12
C GLU A 60 3.68 -14.83 -10.98
N ALA A 61 2.68 -14.70 -10.10
CA ALA A 61 2.05 -13.43 -9.82
C ALA A 61 3.04 -12.44 -9.16
N ALA A 62 3.89 -12.92 -8.25
CA ALA A 62 4.92 -12.08 -7.61
C ALA A 62 5.99 -11.65 -8.62
N GLU A 63 6.46 -12.54 -9.48
CA GLU A 63 7.40 -12.24 -10.56
C GLU A 63 6.83 -11.20 -11.54
N LEU A 64 5.60 -11.41 -11.99
CA LEU A 64 4.92 -10.47 -12.88
C LEU A 64 4.71 -9.11 -12.21
N LEU A 65 4.39 -9.09 -10.92
CA LEU A 65 4.22 -7.85 -10.17
C LEU A 65 5.52 -7.06 -10.13
N VAL A 66 6.64 -7.72 -9.86
CA VAL A 66 7.96 -7.09 -9.86
C VAL A 66 8.33 -6.56 -11.24
N ASP A 67 8.12 -7.35 -12.31
CA ASP A 67 8.35 -6.91 -13.70
C ASP A 67 7.47 -5.70 -14.08
N ILE A 68 6.22 -5.66 -13.63
CA ILE A 68 5.32 -4.52 -13.81
C ILE A 68 5.88 -3.26 -13.17
N VAL A 69 6.31 -3.35 -11.91
CA VAL A 69 6.82 -2.21 -11.12
C VAL A 69 8.14 -1.71 -11.69
N VAL A 70 9.09 -2.62 -11.93
CA VAL A 70 10.47 -2.27 -12.29
C VAL A 70 10.57 -1.83 -13.76
N ARG A 71 9.76 -2.40 -14.66
CA ARG A 71 9.97 -2.23 -16.11
C ARG A 71 8.75 -1.68 -16.84
N ARG A 72 7.58 -2.29 -16.68
CA ARG A 72 6.42 -1.96 -17.54
C ARG A 72 5.83 -0.60 -17.23
N ILE A 73 5.67 -0.27 -15.95
CA ILE A 73 5.11 1.02 -15.53
C ILE A 73 6.06 2.16 -15.91
N PRO A 74 7.36 2.15 -15.56
CA PRO A 74 8.29 3.19 -15.97
C PRO A 74 8.33 3.39 -17.47
N ARG A 75 8.43 2.29 -18.25
CA ARG A 75 8.51 2.37 -19.71
C ARG A 75 7.25 2.95 -20.38
N LYS A 76 6.06 2.63 -19.86
CA LYS A 76 4.80 3.01 -20.51
C LYS A 76 4.26 4.36 -20.03
N PHE A 77 4.48 4.70 -18.76
CA PHE A 77 3.85 5.85 -18.11
C PHE A 77 4.84 6.91 -17.62
N ASP A 78 6.14 6.68 -17.80
CA ASP A 78 7.21 7.59 -17.39
C ASP A 78 7.10 7.95 -15.89
N LEU A 79 7.04 6.89 -15.07
CA LEU A 79 6.94 7.00 -13.61
C LEU A 79 8.20 6.41 -12.97
N ASP A 80 8.73 7.09 -11.95
CA ASP A 80 9.82 6.56 -11.15
C ASP A 80 9.36 5.31 -10.36
N PRO A 81 10.01 4.14 -10.54
CA PRO A 81 9.55 2.89 -9.95
C PRO A 81 9.69 2.83 -8.42
N VAL A 82 10.49 3.70 -7.81
CA VAL A 82 10.69 3.75 -6.35
C VAL A 82 9.82 4.83 -5.71
N ASP A 83 9.83 6.03 -6.29
CA ASP A 83 9.22 7.21 -5.68
C ASP A 83 7.75 7.38 -6.09
N GLU A 84 7.35 6.94 -7.29
CA GLU A 84 5.99 7.15 -7.82
C GLU A 84 5.12 5.88 -7.90
N VAL A 85 5.73 4.70 -7.81
CA VAL A 85 5.02 3.41 -7.79
C VAL A 85 5.01 2.84 -6.37
N GLN A 86 3.82 2.48 -5.89
CA GLN A 86 3.67 1.82 -4.60
C GLN A 86 2.98 0.47 -4.74
N VAL A 87 3.61 -0.57 -4.17
CA VAL A 87 2.99 -1.89 -4.04
C VAL A 87 2.21 -1.95 -2.73
N LEU A 88 0.91 -2.28 -2.83
CA LEU A 88 0.02 -2.43 -1.68
C LEU A 88 -0.44 -3.89 -1.56
N ALA A 89 0.16 -4.64 -0.65
CA ALA A 89 -0.19 -6.05 -0.45
C ALA A 89 -1.20 -6.24 0.71
N PRO A 90 -2.15 -7.19 0.59
CA PRO A 90 -3.12 -7.45 1.66
C PRO A 90 -2.53 -8.24 2.83
N MET A 91 -1.38 -8.92 2.65
CA MET A 91 -0.77 -9.80 3.63
C MET A 91 0.75 -9.56 3.75
N TYR A 92 1.32 -9.90 4.92
CA TYR A 92 2.76 -9.78 5.16
C TYR A 92 3.57 -10.98 4.63
N ARG A 93 3.01 -12.19 4.67
CA ARG A 93 3.66 -13.46 4.28
C ARG A 93 3.10 -14.00 2.96
N GLY A 94 3.83 -14.96 2.38
CA GLY A 94 3.51 -15.60 1.10
C GLY A 94 4.27 -14.97 -0.08
N ALA A 95 4.15 -15.57 -1.27
CA ALA A 95 4.86 -15.11 -2.47
C ALA A 95 4.55 -13.64 -2.81
N CYS A 96 3.28 -13.25 -2.74
CA CYS A 96 2.83 -11.86 -2.89
C CYS A 96 2.68 -11.10 -1.55
N GLY A 97 3.40 -11.52 -0.51
CA GLY A 97 3.41 -10.86 0.80
C GLY A 97 4.38 -9.68 0.86
N VAL A 98 4.10 -8.69 1.72
CA VAL A 98 4.95 -7.50 1.92
C VAL A 98 6.43 -7.85 2.09
N ALA A 99 6.75 -8.89 2.87
CA ALA A 99 8.15 -9.26 3.13
C ALA A 99 8.88 -9.77 1.86
N ASN A 100 8.25 -10.67 1.11
CA ASN A 100 8.86 -11.24 -0.09
C ASN A 100 8.93 -10.20 -1.22
N LEU A 101 7.88 -9.40 -1.39
CA LEU A 101 7.84 -8.35 -2.41
C LEU A 101 8.90 -7.28 -2.14
N ASN A 102 9.09 -6.84 -0.88
CA ASN A 102 10.17 -5.91 -0.56
C ASN A 102 11.54 -6.47 -0.91
N ARG A 103 11.80 -7.75 -0.60
CA ARG A 103 13.08 -8.40 -0.93
C ARG A 103 13.33 -8.39 -2.45
N ARG A 104 12.37 -8.87 -3.25
CA ARG A 104 12.51 -8.90 -4.72
C ARG A 104 12.64 -7.50 -5.32
N LEU A 105 11.82 -6.56 -4.87
CA LEU A 105 11.89 -5.18 -5.34
C LEU A 105 13.20 -4.51 -4.97
N GLN A 106 13.76 -4.79 -3.78
CA GLN A 106 15.08 -4.29 -3.40
C GLN A 106 16.18 -4.87 -4.31
N GLU A 107 16.12 -6.18 -4.62
CA GLU A 107 17.07 -6.86 -5.51
C GLU A 107 17.07 -6.24 -6.92
N ASP A 108 15.90 -5.91 -7.47
CA ASP A 108 15.79 -5.34 -8.82
C ASP A 108 15.95 -3.81 -8.89
N LEU A 109 15.38 -3.06 -7.93
CA LEU A 109 15.39 -1.59 -7.93
C LEU A 109 16.68 -1.02 -7.33
N ASN A 110 17.30 -1.75 -6.41
CA ASN A 110 18.52 -1.32 -5.74
C ASN A 110 19.51 -2.49 -5.60
N PRO A 111 19.96 -3.18 -6.66
CA PRO A 111 20.84 -4.34 -6.54
C PRO A 111 22.13 -4.07 -5.74
N PRO A 112 22.73 -5.09 -5.10
CA PRO A 112 24.03 -4.95 -4.46
C PRO A 112 25.10 -4.54 -5.48
N GLY A 113 26.08 -3.76 -5.03
CA GLY A 113 27.18 -3.33 -5.89
C GLY A 113 28.31 -2.68 -5.08
N PRO A 114 29.51 -2.57 -5.66
CA PRO A 114 30.71 -2.09 -4.95
C PRO A 114 30.56 -0.67 -4.39
N ASN A 115 29.76 0.17 -5.05
CA ASN A 115 29.50 1.57 -4.64
C ASN A 115 28.19 1.72 -3.85
N ARG A 116 27.64 0.63 -3.32
CA ARG A 116 26.39 0.64 -2.53
C ARG A 116 26.64 -0.01 -1.18
N PRO A 117 27.08 0.78 -0.17
CA PRO A 117 27.21 0.29 1.19
C PRO A 117 25.91 -0.38 1.65
N GLU A 118 26.04 -1.55 2.26
CA GLU A 118 24.94 -2.30 2.86
C GLU A 118 25.31 -2.85 4.23
N ARG A 119 24.31 -3.05 5.08
CA ARG A 119 24.48 -3.62 6.41
C ARG A 119 23.28 -4.47 6.78
N ARG A 120 23.55 -5.63 7.36
CA ARG A 120 22.50 -6.49 7.93
C ARG A 120 22.21 -6.06 9.37
N LEU A 121 20.99 -5.58 9.62
CA LEU A 121 20.50 -5.09 10.91
C LEU A 121 19.11 -5.70 11.18
N GLY A 122 18.86 -6.22 12.38
CA GLY A 122 17.53 -6.75 12.75
C GLY A 122 16.97 -7.83 11.81
N GLY A 123 17.85 -8.62 11.18
CA GLY A 123 17.46 -9.65 10.21
C GLY A 123 17.14 -9.14 8.79
N ARG A 124 17.29 -7.84 8.52
CA ARG A 124 17.12 -7.22 7.20
C ARG A 124 18.45 -6.66 6.69
N THR A 125 18.64 -6.63 5.39
CA THR A 125 19.78 -5.94 4.77
C THR A 125 19.33 -4.58 4.30
N PHE A 126 19.83 -3.52 4.92
CA PHE A 126 19.64 -2.15 4.46
C PHE A 126 20.78 -1.79 3.52
N ARG A 127 20.45 -1.05 2.46
CA ARG A 127 21.38 -0.57 1.45
C ARG A 127 21.13 0.91 1.20
N VAL A 128 22.19 1.68 0.95
CA VAL A 128 22.05 3.06 0.48
C VAL A 128 21.18 3.07 -0.79
N GLY A 129 20.17 3.93 -0.82
CA GLY A 129 19.15 3.99 -1.87
C GLY A 129 17.82 3.30 -1.53
N ASP A 130 17.76 2.49 -0.47
CA ASP A 130 16.54 1.78 -0.08
C ASP A 130 15.41 2.73 0.33
N LYS A 131 14.20 2.43 -0.13
CA LYS A 131 12.96 3.04 0.35
C LYS A 131 12.55 2.37 1.67
N VAL A 132 12.46 3.13 2.74
CA VAL A 132 12.14 2.65 4.09
C VAL A 132 10.96 3.41 4.69
N MET A 133 10.34 2.84 5.70
CA MET A 133 9.24 3.42 6.46
C MET A 133 9.48 3.28 7.96
N GLN A 134 9.25 4.37 8.69
CA GLN A 134 9.24 4.39 10.15
C GLN A 134 7.99 3.65 10.66
N VAL A 135 8.14 2.71 11.61
CA VAL A 135 7.01 1.94 12.15
C VAL A 135 6.60 2.26 13.57
N ARG A 136 7.36 3.13 14.25
CA ARG A 136 7.07 3.63 15.61
C ARG A 136 7.28 5.14 15.65
N ASN A 137 6.50 5.85 16.45
CA ASN A 137 6.75 7.28 16.63
C ASN A 137 8.04 7.45 17.44
N ASN A 138 8.94 8.32 16.96
CA ASN A 138 10.14 8.73 17.67
C ASN A 138 10.11 10.26 17.75
N TYR A 139 9.69 10.78 18.91
CA TYR A 139 9.46 12.21 19.10
C TYR A 139 10.76 13.01 19.19
N ASP A 140 11.83 12.39 19.70
CA ASP A 140 13.16 13.03 19.77
C ASP A 140 13.72 13.32 18.38
N LYS A 141 13.38 12.47 17.40
CA LYS A 141 13.76 12.60 15.99
C LYS A 141 12.71 13.26 15.12
N GLU A 142 11.55 13.59 15.70
CA GLU A 142 10.39 14.15 14.99
C GLU A 142 9.94 13.31 13.78
N VAL A 143 9.94 11.98 13.92
CA VAL A 143 9.47 11.04 12.89
C VAL A 143 8.31 10.20 13.42
N PHE A 144 7.33 9.94 12.58
CA PHE A 144 6.08 9.30 12.94
C PHE A 144 5.89 7.98 12.20
N ASN A 145 5.12 7.08 12.80
CA ASN A 145 4.80 5.80 12.18
C ASN A 145 4.02 6.02 10.87
N GLY A 146 4.60 5.57 9.77
CA GLY A 146 4.10 5.75 8.41
C GLY A 146 4.99 6.64 7.55
N ASP A 147 5.89 7.42 8.15
CA ASP A 147 6.79 8.29 7.39
C ASP A 147 7.72 7.47 6.50
N ILE A 148 7.78 7.85 5.23
CA ILE A 148 8.59 7.19 4.21
C ILE A 148 9.85 8.01 3.99
N GLY A 149 10.99 7.32 3.91
CA GLY A 149 12.27 7.95 3.61
C GLY A 149 13.15 7.09 2.74
N ARG A 150 14.35 7.61 2.48
CA ARG A 150 15.37 6.93 1.69
C ARG A 150 16.68 6.84 2.46
N VAL A 151 17.27 5.64 2.52
CA VAL A 151 18.59 5.48 3.13
C VAL A 151 19.61 6.23 2.27
N ILE A 152 20.29 7.22 2.84
CA ILE A 152 21.28 8.04 2.13
C ILE A 152 22.72 7.75 2.56
N ARG A 153 22.92 7.14 3.74
CA ARG A 153 24.25 6.79 4.25
C ARG A 153 24.18 5.62 5.22
N ILE A 154 25.18 4.75 5.16
CA ILE A 154 25.44 3.71 6.17
C ILE A 154 26.90 3.87 6.58
N ASP A 155 27.13 4.14 7.86
CA ASP A 155 28.45 4.29 8.45
C ASP A 155 28.77 3.08 9.33
N GLY A 156 29.75 2.30 8.89
CA GLY A 156 30.21 1.11 9.59
C GLY A 156 31.03 1.41 10.86
N ILE A 157 31.71 2.56 10.90
CA ILE A 157 32.58 2.96 12.01
C ILE A 157 31.73 3.62 13.10
N GLY A 158 30.93 4.63 12.73
CA GLY A 158 29.99 5.29 13.63
C GLY A 158 28.77 4.44 14.01
N GLN A 159 28.62 3.25 13.39
CA GLN A 159 27.48 2.35 13.60
C GLN A 159 26.11 3.00 13.39
N THR A 160 26.02 3.86 12.37
CA THR A 160 24.81 4.64 12.09
C THR A 160 24.27 4.40 10.69
N LEU A 161 22.98 4.62 10.54
CA LEU A 161 22.22 4.62 9.30
C LEU A 161 21.49 5.96 9.19
N THR A 162 21.68 6.68 8.09
CA THR A 162 21.02 7.98 7.87
C THR A 162 19.94 7.83 6.81
N VAL A 163 18.70 8.20 7.18
CA VAL A 163 17.53 8.20 6.28
C VAL A 163 17.13 9.64 6.02
N ARG A 164 16.89 9.98 4.75
CA ARG A 164 16.23 11.24 4.39
C ARG A 164 14.72 11.06 4.47
N ILE A 165 14.07 11.70 5.42
CA ILE A 165 12.61 11.70 5.65
C ILE A 165 12.15 13.16 5.55
N ASP A 166 11.13 13.44 4.74
CA ASP A 166 10.62 14.80 4.49
C ASP A 166 11.71 15.82 4.18
N GLY A 167 12.70 15.41 3.37
CA GLY A 167 13.83 16.24 2.97
C GLY A 167 14.92 16.41 4.03
N ARG A 168 14.71 15.94 5.26
CA ARG A 168 15.66 16.07 6.38
C ARG A 168 16.44 14.78 6.62
N PRO A 169 17.75 14.83 6.91
CA PRO A 169 18.51 13.65 7.33
C PRO A 169 18.19 13.32 8.79
N VAL A 170 17.76 12.07 9.02
CA VAL A 170 17.51 11.50 10.35
C VAL A 170 18.51 10.37 10.56
N VAL A 171 19.27 10.43 11.65
CA VAL A 171 20.31 9.45 11.99
C VAL A 171 19.73 8.40 12.94
N TYR A 172 20.00 7.14 12.67
CA TYR A 172 19.62 5.98 13.48
C TYR A 172 20.87 5.20 13.83
N ASP A 173 21.04 4.87 15.11
CA ASP A 173 22.03 3.88 15.51
C ASP A 173 21.55 2.48 15.13
N TRP A 174 22.46 1.51 15.05
CA TRP A 174 22.10 0.14 14.66
C TRP A 174 21.00 -0.50 15.52
N VAL A 175 20.89 -0.10 16.78
CA VAL A 175 19.85 -0.59 17.71
C VAL A 175 18.47 -0.08 17.31
N GLU A 176 18.39 1.15 16.79
CA GLU A 176 17.14 1.80 16.39
C GLU A 176 16.69 1.40 14.97
N ALA A 177 17.51 0.63 14.24
CA ALA A 177 17.19 0.19 12.89
C ALA A 177 15.96 -0.77 12.85
N ASP A 178 15.53 -1.33 13.99
CA ASP A 178 14.30 -2.12 14.09
C ASP A 178 13.02 -1.26 13.90
N GLU A 179 13.12 0.05 14.11
CA GLU A 179 12.07 1.03 13.85
C GLU A 179 11.84 1.29 12.36
N LEU A 180 12.73 0.78 11.49
CA LEU A 180 12.67 0.92 10.05
C LEU A 180 12.32 -0.41 9.36
N ILE A 181 11.42 -0.35 8.40
CA ILE A 181 11.13 -1.46 7.48
C ILE A 181 11.30 -1.00 6.02
N HIS A 182 11.61 -1.91 5.11
CA HIS A 182 11.51 -1.62 3.67
C HIS A 182 10.07 -1.27 3.28
N ALA A 183 9.93 -0.32 2.35
CA ALA A 183 8.66 0.27 1.96
C ALA A 183 8.40 0.27 0.44
N PHE A 184 9.15 -0.50 -0.34
CA PHE A 184 8.82 -0.75 -1.75
C PHE A 184 7.43 -1.40 -1.88
N ALA A 185 7.12 -2.32 -0.95
CA ALA A 185 5.79 -2.83 -0.70
C ALA A 185 5.37 -2.53 0.74
N ILE A 186 4.11 -2.13 0.93
CA ILE A 186 3.52 -1.93 2.25
C ILE A 186 2.15 -2.59 2.31
N SER A 187 1.61 -2.76 3.51
CA SER A 187 0.23 -3.23 3.64
C SER A 187 -0.75 -2.11 3.29
N VAL A 188 -1.93 -2.46 2.76
CA VAL A 188 -2.99 -1.46 2.49
C VAL A 188 -3.32 -0.63 3.75
N HIS A 189 -3.28 -1.24 4.94
CA HIS A 189 -3.51 -0.54 6.20
C HIS A 189 -2.43 0.52 6.52
N LYS A 190 -1.16 0.24 6.19
CA LYS A 190 -0.04 1.17 6.38
C LYS A 190 -0.02 2.30 5.35
N SER A 191 -0.84 2.22 4.29
CA SER A 191 -1.02 3.30 3.30
C SER A 191 -2.13 4.30 3.67
N GLN A 192 -2.74 4.18 4.85
CA GLN A 192 -3.87 5.02 5.24
C GLN A 192 -3.45 6.50 5.32
N GLY A 193 -4.08 7.35 4.51
CA GLY A 193 -3.78 8.79 4.44
C GLY A 193 -2.83 9.17 3.31
N SER A 194 -2.11 8.21 2.72
CA SER A 194 -1.19 8.43 1.60
C SER A 194 -1.88 8.25 0.26
N GLU A 195 -1.39 8.90 -0.79
CA GLU A 195 -1.79 8.67 -2.18
C GLU A 195 -0.54 8.61 -3.05
N TYR A 196 -0.58 7.79 -4.10
CA TYR A 196 0.55 7.52 -4.98
C TYR A 196 0.15 7.73 -6.44
N PRO A 197 1.05 8.20 -7.32
CA PRO A 197 0.81 8.23 -8.76
C PRO A 197 0.34 6.88 -9.30
N ALA A 198 1.08 5.80 -9.02
CA ALA A 198 0.72 4.45 -9.42
C ALA A 198 0.66 3.48 -8.23
N VAL A 199 -0.36 2.62 -8.22
CA VAL A 199 -0.52 1.56 -7.23
C VAL A 199 -0.60 0.20 -7.91
N VAL A 200 0.17 -0.77 -7.40
CA VAL A 200 0.12 -2.16 -7.82
C VAL A 200 -0.34 -3.05 -6.67
N VAL A 201 -1.36 -3.87 -6.90
CA VAL A 201 -2.03 -4.66 -5.86
C VAL A 201 -2.10 -6.14 -6.25
N PRO A 202 -1.50 -7.06 -5.48
CA PRO A 202 -1.76 -8.48 -5.65
C PRO A 202 -3.13 -8.86 -5.06
N VAL A 203 -3.96 -9.55 -5.85
CA VAL A 203 -5.31 -10.00 -5.49
C VAL A 203 -5.46 -11.48 -5.82
N LEU A 204 -5.01 -12.33 -4.90
CA LEU A 204 -4.99 -13.79 -5.03
C LEU A 204 -5.92 -14.47 -4.03
N THR A 205 -6.41 -15.67 -4.36
CA THR A 205 -7.33 -16.44 -3.52
C THR A 205 -6.69 -16.89 -2.20
N GLN A 206 -5.37 -17.12 -2.17
CA GLN A 206 -4.62 -17.38 -0.93
C GLN A 206 -4.75 -16.26 0.11
N HIS A 207 -5.14 -15.05 -0.30
CA HIS A 207 -5.39 -13.93 0.60
C HIS A 207 -6.83 -13.90 1.16
N TYR A 208 -7.58 -15.00 1.05
CA TYR A 208 -9.01 -15.10 1.35
C TYR A 208 -9.46 -14.35 2.62
N MET A 209 -8.71 -14.49 3.72
CA MET A 209 -9.02 -13.84 5.01
C MET A 209 -9.03 -12.30 4.94
N MET A 210 -8.24 -11.71 4.04
CA MET A 210 -8.10 -10.28 3.84
C MET A 210 -8.85 -9.77 2.61
N LEU A 211 -9.42 -10.65 1.77
CA LEU A 211 -10.24 -10.27 0.63
C LEU A 211 -11.57 -9.69 1.11
N GLN A 212 -11.56 -8.39 1.44
CA GLN A 212 -12.70 -7.61 1.89
C GLN A 212 -12.94 -6.43 0.95
N ARG A 213 -14.21 -6.03 0.81
CA ARG A 213 -14.61 -4.96 -0.10
C ARG A 213 -13.93 -3.64 0.23
N ASN A 214 -13.90 -3.26 1.51
CA ASN A 214 -13.26 -2.05 2.00
C ASN A 214 -11.74 -2.06 1.76
N LEU A 215 -11.07 -3.21 1.88
CA LEU A 215 -9.64 -3.31 1.64
C LEU A 215 -9.31 -3.07 0.16
N LEU A 216 -10.05 -3.73 -0.75
CA LEU A 216 -9.86 -3.53 -2.19
C LEU A 216 -10.22 -2.10 -2.62
N TYR A 217 -11.32 -1.56 -2.11
CA TYR A 217 -11.71 -0.17 -2.34
C TYR A 217 -10.62 0.80 -1.88
N THR A 218 -10.07 0.58 -0.68
CA THR A 218 -9.00 1.40 -0.13
C THR A 218 -7.78 1.32 -1.02
N ALA A 219 -7.33 0.12 -1.41
CA ALA A 219 -6.16 -0.04 -2.28
C ALA A 219 -6.31 0.68 -3.63
N ILE A 220 -7.49 0.60 -4.27
CA ILE A 220 -7.78 1.29 -5.53
C ILE A 220 -7.74 2.82 -5.35
N THR A 221 -8.35 3.33 -4.28
CA THR A 221 -8.44 4.78 -4.04
C THR A 221 -7.14 5.42 -3.56
N ARG A 222 -6.09 4.63 -3.29
CA ARG A 222 -4.73 5.16 -3.04
C ARG A 222 -4.02 5.64 -4.31
N ALA A 223 -4.51 5.28 -5.49
CA ALA A 223 -3.91 5.66 -6.75
C ALA A 223 -4.48 6.98 -7.30
N ARG A 224 -3.61 7.83 -7.83
CA ARG A 224 -3.98 9.07 -8.52
C ARG A 224 -4.04 8.94 -10.03
N ARG A 225 -3.11 8.20 -10.64
CA ARG A 225 -2.95 8.12 -12.10
C ARG A 225 -3.09 6.70 -12.65
N LEU A 226 -2.72 5.67 -11.88
CA LEU A 226 -2.68 4.30 -12.39
C LEU A 226 -2.96 3.25 -11.30
N VAL A 227 -3.85 2.31 -11.57
CA VAL A 227 -4.03 1.08 -10.78
C VAL A 227 -3.69 -0.13 -11.64
N VAL A 228 -2.87 -1.03 -11.07
CA VAL A 228 -2.62 -2.36 -11.66
C VAL A 228 -2.95 -3.44 -10.65
N LEU A 229 -3.89 -4.31 -10.98
CA LEU A 229 -4.22 -5.50 -10.20
C LEU A 229 -3.53 -6.73 -10.80
N VAL A 230 -2.90 -7.55 -9.97
CA VAL A 230 -2.27 -8.82 -10.39
C VAL A 230 -2.87 -9.98 -9.59
N GLY A 231 -3.45 -10.96 -10.25
CA GLY A 231 -3.99 -12.14 -9.56
C GLY A 231 -5.21 -12.73 -10.26
N THR A 232 -6.26 -13.11 -9.53
CA THR A 232 -7.40 -13.83 -10.14
C THR A 232 -8.70 -13.03 -10.10
N ARG A 233 -9.50 -13.16 -11.16
CA ARG A 233 -10.87 -12.61 -11.19
C ARG A 233 -11.72 -13.17 -10.05
N ARG A 234 -11.50 -14.43 -9.67
CA ARG A 234 -12.16 -15.09 -8.54
C ARG A 234 -11.85 -14.37 -7.23
N ALA A 235 -10.59 -14.02 -6.97
CA ALA A 235 -10.21 -13.29 -5.76
C ALA A 235 -10.83 -11.89 -5.70
N ILE A 236 -10.86 -11.17 -6.83
CA ILE A 236 -11.59 -9.88 -6.92
C ILE A 236 -13.07 -10.08 -6.58
N GLY A 237 -13.71 -11.10 -7.17
CA GLY A 237 -15.11 -11.41 -6.90
C GLY A 237 -15.41 -11.74 -5.44
N ILE A 238 -14.52 -12.49 -4.78
CA ILE A 238 -14.60 -12.77 -3.34
C ILE A 238 -14.51 -11.46 -2.54
N ALA A 239 -13.50 -10.62 -2.82
CA ALA A 239 -13.31 -9.35 -2.13
C ALA A 239 -14.53 -8.43 -2.27
N VAL A 240 -15.04 -8.26 -3.49
CA VAL A 240 -16.18 -7.39 -3.80
C VAL A 240 -17.46 -7.85 -3.09
N LYS A 241 -17.70 -9.16 -3.01
CA LYS A 241 -18.89 -9.72 -2.32
C LYS A 241 -18.76 -9.70 -0.80
N ASN A 242 -17.53 -9.68 -0.27
CA ASN A 242 -17.27 -9.73 1.16
C ASN A 242 -17.40 -8.35 1.84
N ASP A 243 -18.63 -8.03 2.26
CA ASP A 243 -18.95 -6.85 3.08
C ASP A 243 -18.87 -7.10 4.59
N ARG A 244 -18.16 -8.17 5.01
CA ARG A 244 -17.94 -8.40 6.44
C ARG A 244 -16.94 -7.38 6.96
N THR A 245 -17.40 -6.12 7.10
CA THR A 245 -16.79 -5.19 8.04
C THR A 245 -16.93 -5.88 9.39
N ARG A 246 -15.82 -6.36 9.95
CA ARG A 246 -15.72 -7.04 11.25
C ARG A 246 -16.80 -6.46 12.18
N GLN A 247 -17.86 -7.23 12.48
CA GLN A 247 -18.96 -6.75 13.31
C GLN A 247 -18.34 -6.24 14.62
N ARG A 248 -18.28 -4.91 14.77
CA ARG A 248 -17.71 -4.28 15.94
C ARG A 248 -18.85 -4.15 16.93
N HIS A 249 -18.81 -4.94 18.00
CA HIS A 249 -19.69 -4.72 19.14
C HIS A 249 -19.26 -3.41 19.81
N SER A 250 -20.04 -2.35 19.63
CA SER A 250 -19.82 -1.04 20.28
C SER A 250 -21.13 -0.55 20.87
N GLY A 251 -21.11 -0.19 22.15
CA GLY A 251 -22.27 0.39 22.85
C GLY A 251 -22.54 1.86 22.51
N LEU A 252 -21.72 2.48 21.66
CA LEU A 252 -21.86 3.90 21.32
C LEU A 252 -23.18 4.18 20.60
N GLY A 253 -23.59 3.32 19.66
CA GLY A 253 -24.86 3.47 18.96
C GLY A 253 -26.08 3.35 19.89
N VAL A 254 -25.99 2.49 20.92
CA VAL A 254 -27.03 2.34 21.95
C VAL A 254 -27.14 3.62 22.78
N ARG A 255 -26.01 4.12 23.30
CA ARG A 255 -25.97 5.35 24.11
C ARG A 255 -26.40 6.60 23.34
N LEU A 256 -26.10 6.67 22.04
CA LEU A 256 -26.54 7.76 21.17
C LEU A 256 -28.02 7.64 20.75
N GLY A 257 -28.72 6.54 21.08
CA GLY A 257 -30.16 6.39 20.89
C GLY A 257 -30.99 6.65 22.15
N GLU A 258 -30.39 6.59 23.34
CA GLU A 258 -31.05 6.74 24.66
C GLU A 258 -31.16 8.21 25.12
N GLY A 259 -31.69 9.10 24.29
CA GLY A 259 -31.78 10.54 24.60
C GLY A 259 -32.53 11.39 23.60
#